data_AF-A0A9X1LB01-F1
#
_entry.id   AF-A0A9X1LB01-F1
#
_cell.length_a   1.000
_cell.length_b   1.000
_cell.length_c   1.000
_cell.angle_alpha   90.00
_cell.angle_beta   90.00
_cell.angle_gamma   90.00
#
_symmetry.space_group_name_H-M   'P 1'
#
loop_
_entity.id
_entity.type
_entity.pdbx_description
1 polymer ?
#
loop_
_entity_poly.entity_id
_entity_poly.type
_entity_poly.pdbx_seq_one_letter_code
_entity_poly.pdbx_strand_id
1 'polypeptide(L)'
;ERIAAGLPNRLRDAIEDLVDVPEGEHRSPLAHLKEPPPAARAKAISTRLARLDLLDGLLGAGGDLSAATPQLQQHLAGLGRRYDVQALKRFAPPKRHALVAAFLVETRKGLLDQVVTMHDQYMTGFERRSRLAYEEKHRVLRRRAKNGLDTLLGAVDVLLDADREVPVSRLYETVEEAELRRAAADCRAFARLEERGFVDELAVRYGDLRRYLPAFFRLPFEAATGSEATLAAVEIARRLDAGASETLLDGAPRHFVPAAWRKAACPAGQRPRRALWEIALAFAVRDALRAGDLFLAASRRHVSFWNLLMGEQQWAEAKGDAYARLSVPPRPDEALGALRARFDEAAGAAARGLPRNLFARIQDGELRLRQPDALPITPGLRKLRAVIAASLPQVRVEDMLRQVDRWTGLTRALTPLGGYEPRTGEDT
;
A
#
# COMPACT_ATOMS: atom_id res chain seq x y z
N GLU A 1 -21.76 -30.53 9.33
CA GLU A 1 -21.30 -31.78 9.97
C GLU A 1 -19.88 -32.17 9.54
N ARG A 2 -19.61 -32.45 8.26
CA ARG A 2 -18.24 -32.81 7.78
C ARG A 2 -17.15 -31.82 8.21
N ILE A 3 -17.40 -30.51 8.07
CA ILE A 3 -16.48 -29.46 8.54
C ILE A 3 -16.23 -29.59 10.05
N ALA A 4 -17.29 -29.63 10.85
CA ALA A 4 -17.19 -29.70 12.31
C ALA A 4 -16.48 -30.97 12.79
N ALA A 5 -16.75 -32.11 12.15
CA ALA A 5 -16.08 -33.38 12.44
C ALA A 5 -14.56 -33.33 12.17
N GLY A 6 -14.12 -32.53 11.20
CA GLY A 6 -12.70 -32.29 10.90
C GLY A 6 -12.01 -31.30 11.83
N LEU A 7 -12.74 -30.52 12.63
CA LEU A 7 -12.14 -29.56 13.57
C LEU A 7 -11.55 -30.29 14.79
N PRO A 8 -10.34 -29.94 15.25
CA PRO A 8 -9.80 -30.45 16.50
C PRO A 8 -10.68 -30.09 17.71
N ASN A 9 -10.73 -30.97 18.73
CA ASN A 9 -11.53 -30.73 19.94
C ASN A 9 -11.18 -29.39 20.60
N ARG A 10 -9.88 -29.07 20.71
CA ARG A 10 -9.41 -27.77 21.24
C ARG A 10 -10.07 -26.55 20.57
N LEU A 11 -10.32 -26.62 19.26
CA LEU A 11 -10.92 -25.51 18.52
C LEU A 11 -12.44 -25.50 18.71
N ARG A 12 -13.09 -26.66 18.86
CA ARG A 12 -14.51 -26.74 19.20
C ARG A 12 -14.77 -26.17 20.58
N ASP A 13 -13.95 -26.52 21.57
CA ASP A 13 -14.06 -26.01 22.94
C ASP A 13 -13.84 -24.49 22.98
N ALA A 14 -12.78 -24.01 22.31
CA ALA A 14 -12.54 -22.58 22.22
C ALA A 14 -13.65 -21.81 21.47
N ILE A 15 -14.35 -22.46 20.52
CA ILE A 15 -15.52 -21.86 19.88
C ILE A 15 -16.67 -21.68 20.87
N GLU A 16 -16.87 -22.61 21.80
CA GLU A 16 -17.88 -22.45 22.85
C GLU A 16 -17.51 -21.26 23.76
N ASP A 17 -16.26 -21.17 24.19
CA ASP A 17 -15.76 -20.04 25.00
C ASP A 17 -15.92 -18.69 24.29
N LEU A 18 -15.67 -18.62 22.98
CA LEU A 18 -15.83 -17.39 22.19
C LEU A 18 -17.29 -16.91 22.10
N VAL A 19 -18.24 -17.85 22.14
CA VAL A 19 -19.67 -17.61 22.08
C VAL A 19 -20.24 -17.40 23.49
N ASP A 20 -19.50 -17.68 24.55
CA ASP A 20 -19.89 -17.33 25.91
C ASP A 20 -19.54 -15.88 26.27
N VAL A 21 -20.38 -15.27 27.11
CA VAL A 21 -20.17 -13.91 27.64
C VAL A 21 -19.56 -14.10 29.02
N PRO A 22 -18.30 -13.68 29.25
CA PRO A 22 -17.67 -13.78 30.55
C PRO A 22 -18.44 -13.04 31.65
N GLU A 23 -18.34 -13.51 32.90
CA GLU A 23 -18.94 -12.81 34.04
C GLU A 23 -18.40 -11.37 34.14
N GLY A 24 -19.32 -10.40 34.21
CA GLY A 24 -18.98 -8.97 34.27
C GLY A 24 -18.79 -8.28 32.91
N GLU A 25 -18.84 -9.01 31.79
CA GLU A 25 -18.78 -8.43 30.45
C GLU A 25 -20.16 -8.34 29.78
N HIS A 26 -20.33 -7.34 28.90
CA HIS A 26 -21.56 -7.15 28.13
C HIS A 26 -21.52 -7.77 26.73
N ARG A 27 -20.34 -8.22 26.27
CA ARG A 27 -20.10 -8.70 24.91
C ARG A 27 -19.20 -9.92 24.97
N SER A 28 -19.44 -10.89 24.08
CA SER A 28 -18.56 -12.06 23.99
C SER A 28 -17.24 -11.73 23.27
N PRO A 29 -16.18 -12.54 23.45
CA PRO A 29 -14.96 -12.42 22.66
C PRO A 29 -15.21 -12.45 21.13
N LEU A 30 -16.16 -13.28 20.67
CA LEU A 30 -16.58 -13.31 19.26
C LEU A 30 -17.14 -11.96 18.79
N ALA A 31 -17.87 -11.24 19.64
CA ALA A 31 -18.42 -9.94 19.31
C ALA A 31 -17.32 -8.88 19.09
N HIS A 32 -16.21 -8.96 19.83
CA HIS A 32 -15.05 -8.08 19.63
C HIS A 32 -14.31 -8.36 18.32
N LEU A 33 -14.23 -9.62 17.89
CA LEU A 33 -13.64 -10.01 16.60
C LEU A 33 -14.42 -9.45 15.40
N LYS A 34 -15.71 -9.15 15.57
CA LYS A 34 -16.57 -8.59 14.51
C LYS A 34 -16.42 -7.10 14.29
N GLU A 35 -15.74 -6.38 15.19
CA GLU A 35 -15.64 -4.91 15.13
C GLU A 35 -14.88 -4.41 13.90
N PRO A 36 -15.42 -3.41 13.18
CA PRO A 36 -14.77 -2.83 12.02
C PRO A 36 -13.43 -2.17 12.40
N PRO A 37 -12.48 -2.09 11.46
CA PRO A 37 -11.18 -1.49 11.73
C PRO A 37 -11.32 0.02 12.02
N PRO A 38 -10.68 0.54 13.07
CA PRO A 38 -10.54 1.98 13.28
C PRO A 38 -9.46 2.58 12.36
N ALA A 39 -9.26 3.90 12.41
CA ALA A 39 -8.23 4.58 11.64
C ALA A 39 -6.81 4.01 11.88
N ALA A 40 -5.97 4.05 10.83
CA ALA A 40 -4.58 3.59 10.85
C ALA A 40 -3.66 4.41 11.79
N ARG A 41 -3.74 4.10 13.08
CA ARG A 41 -2.88 4.62 14.15
C ARG A 41 -2.07 3.49 14.76
N ALA A 42 -0.88 3.78 15.29
CA ALA A 42 0.00 2.75 15.86
C ALA A 42 -0.72 1.85 16.88
N LYS A 43 -1.43 2.44 17.86
CA LYS A 43 -2.24 1.70 18.85
C LYS A 43 -3.28 0.77 18.20
N ALA A 44 -3.96 1.25 17.16
CA ALA A 44 -4.96 0.46 16.46
C ALA A 44 -4.34 -0.72 15.70
N ILE A 45 -3.18 -0.52 15.07
CA ILE A 45 -2.43 -1.60 14.41
C ILE A 45 -1.99 -2.64 15.44
N SER A 46 -1.43 -2.22 16.58
CA SER A 46 -1.06 -3.14 17.67
C SER A 46 -2.25 -3.97 18.16
N THR A 47 -3.43 -3.36 18.34
CA THR A 47 -4.65 -4.10 18.72
C THR A 47 -5.06 -5.12 17.66
N ARG A 48 -4.90 -4.82 16.37
CA ARG A 48 -5.23 -5.75 15.28
C ARG A 48 -4.23 -6.90 15.18
N LEU A 49 -2.94 -6.62 15.35
CA LEU A 49 -1.90 -7.63 15.45
C LEU A 49 -2.12 -8.57 16.65
N ALA A 50 -2.48 -8.04 17.82
CA ALA A 50 -2.82 -8.87 18.98
C ALA A 50 -4.05 -9.76 18.74
N ARG A 51 -5.07 -9.27 18.02
CA ARG A 51 -6.21 -10.09 17.60
C ARG A 51 -5.79 -11.19 16.62
N LEU A 52 -4.85 -10.89 15.72
CA LEU A 52 -4.31 -11.88 14.79
C LEU A 52 -3.53 -12.97 15.54
N ASP A 53 -2.65 -12.60 16.48
CA ASP A 53 -1.92 -13.55 17.34
C ASP A 53 -2.89 -14.47 18.11
N LEU A 54 -3.99 -13.92 18.63
CA LEU A 54 -5.05 -14.70 19.27
C LEU A 54 -5.72 -15.69 18.31
N LEU A 55 -6.06 -15.25 17.09
CA LEU A 55 -6.63 -16.14 16.08
C LEU A 55 -5.64 -17.23 15.62
N ASP A 56 -4.36 -16.90 15.50
CA ASP A 56 -3.32 -17.85 15.15
C ASP A 56 -3.17 -18.93 16.22
N GLY A 57 -3.23 -18.57 17.50
CA GLY A 57 -3.25 -19.52 18.61
C GLY A 57 -4.48 -20.44 18.61
N LEU A 58 -5.67 -19.84 18.40
CA LEU A 58 -6.93 -20.58 18.34
C LEU A 58 -6.98 -21.57 17.17
N LEU A 59 -6.65 -21.10 15.96
CA LEU A 59 -6.70 -21.92 14.76
C LEU A 59 -5.54 -22.94 14.76
N GLY A 60 -4.30 -22.52 15.04
CA GLY A 60 -3.10 -23.34 14.88
C GLY A 60 -3.13 -24.20 13.60
N ALA A 61 -2.80 -25.49 13.70
CA ALA A 61 -2.93 -26.44 12.59
C ALA A 61 -4.39 -26.91 12.31
N GLY A 62 -5.36 -26.47 13.12
CA GLY A 62 -6.77 -26.90 13.07
C GLY A 62 -7.68 -26.02 12.21
N GLY A 63 -7.13 -25.00 11.54
CA GLY A 63 -7.89 -24.09 10.68
C GLY A 63 -8.13 -24.61 9.26
N ASP A 64 -7.82 -25.88 8.98
CA ASP A 64 -8.06 -26.44 7.65
C ASP A 64 -9.55 -26.70 7.42
N LEU A 65 -10.11 -25.97 6.45
CA LEU A 65 -11.49 -26.10 5.99
C LEU A 65 -11.57 -26.68 4.58
N SER A 66 -10.50 -27.32 4.10
CA SER A 66 -10.38 -27.94 2.76
C SER A 66 -11.51 -28.91 2.40
N ALA A 67 -12.17 -29.51 3.41
CA ALA A 67 -13.37 -30.31 3.23
C ALA A 67 -14.58 -29.54 2.63
N ALA A 68 -14.50 -28.21 2.56
CA ALA A 68 -15.49 -27.33 1.96
C ALA A 68 -14.89 -26.47 0.85
N THR A 69 -15.66 -26.23 -0.21
CA THR A 69 -15.24 -25.32 -1.30
C THR A 69 -15.01 -23.90 -0.77
N PRO A 70 -14.11 -23.10 -1.38
CA PRO A 70 -13.89 -21.71 -0.98
C PRO A 70 -15.19 -20.88 -0.92
N GLN A 71 -16.12 -21.10 -1.86
CA GLN A 71 -17.41 -20.41 -1.89
C GLN A 71 -18.27 -20.77 -0.67
N LEU A 72 -18.30 -22.06 -0.28
CA LEU A 72 -19.04 -22.50 0.91
C LEU A 72 -18.41 -21.95 2.19
N GLN A 73 -17.07 -21.95 2.29
CA GLN A 73 -16.36 -21.36 3.43
C GLN A 73 -16.73 -19.87 3.59
N GLN A 74 -16.70 -19.09 2.51
CA GLN A 74 -17.08 -17.68 2.51
C GLN A 74 -18.55 -17.48 2.89
N HIS A 75 -19.46 -18.32 2.38
CA HIS A 75 -20.86 -18.27 2.72
C HIS A 75 -21.10 -18.52 4.22
N LEU A 76 -20.50 -19.58 4.77
CA LEU A 76 -20.59 -19.92 6.20
C LEU A 76 -19.98 -18.83 7.09
N ALA A 77 -18.84 -18.27 6.69
CA ALA A 77 -18.23 -17.14 7.40
C ALA A 77 -19.12 -15.89 7.37
N GLY A 78 -19.78 -15.62 6.25
CA GLY A 78 -20.75 -14.54 6.11
C GLY A 78 -21.94 -14.72 7.07
N LEU A 79 -22.45 -15.95 7.18
CA LEU A 79 -23.48 -16.29 8.18
C LEU A 79 -22.96 -16.13 9.62
N GLY A 80 -21.78 -16.67 9.93
CA GLY A 80 -21.15 -16.55 11.25
C GLY A 80 -20.88 -15.09 11.65
N ARG A 81 -20.58 -14.21 10.69
CA ARG A 81 -20.46 -12.76 10.91
C ARG A 81 -21.81 -12.12 11.26
N ARG A 82 -22.87 -12.45 10.53
CA ARG A 82 -24.22 -11.86 10.70
C ARG A 82 -24.92 -12.29 11.97
N TYR A 83 -24.87 -13.58 12.32
CA TYR A 83 -25.56 -14.07 13.51
C TYR A 83 -24.93 -13.52 14.78
N ASP A 84 -25.74 -13.01 15.70
CA ASP A 84 -25.26 -12.69 17.04
C ASP A 84 -24.97 -13.96 17.85
N VAL A 85 -24.40 -13.75 19.03
CA VAL A 85 -24.01 -14.82 19.94
C VAL A 85 -25.21 -15.67 20.37
N GLN A 86 -26.36 -15.05 20.63
CA GLN A 86 -27.56 -15.74 21.08
C GLN A 86 -28.14 -16.65 19.98
N ALA A 87 -28.16 -16.18 18.74
CA ALA A 87 -28.56 -16.95 17.57
C ALA A 87 -27.60 -18.13 17.34
N LEU A 88 -26.30 -17.94 17.51
CA LEU A 88 -25.31 -19.02 17.38
C LEU A 88 -25.51 -20.12 18.43
N LYS A 89 -25.84 -19.78 19.68
CA LYS A 89 -26.14 -20.76 20.75
C LYS A 89 -27.35 -21.64 20.46
N ARG A 90 -28.33 -21.14 19.72
CA ARG A 90 -29.55 -21.90 19.33
C ARG A 90 -29.29 -22.99 18.29
N PHE A 91 -28.19 -22.91 17.54
CA PHE A 91 -27.85 -23.96 16.58
C PHE A 91 -27.24 -25.18 17.28
N ALA A 92 -27.48 -26.37 16.71
CA ALA A 92 -26.79 -27.58 17.15
C ALA A 92 -25.25 -27.41 17.05
N PRO A 93 -24.46 -28.02 17.97
CA PRO A 93 -23.02 -27.80 18.05
C PRO A 93 -22.28 -27.98 16.71
N PRO A 94 -22.54 -29.01 15.89
CA PRO A 94 -21.85 -29.16 14.61
C PRO A 94 -22.09 -28.01 13.62
N LYS A 95 -23.27 -27.39 13.65
CA LYS A 95 -23.59 -26.23 12.81
C LYS A 95 -22.93 -24.97 13.37
N ARG A 96 -22.99 -24.75 14.69
CA ARG A 96 -22.31 -23.64 15.36
C ARG A 96 -20.80 -23.67 15.11
N HIS A 97 -20.16 -24.82 15.33
CA HIS A 97 -18.72 -25.01 15.11
C HIS A 97 -18.31 -24.70 13.67
N ALA A 98 -19.04 -25.20 12.68
CA ALA A 98 -18.73 -24.93 11.28
C ALA A 98 -18.86 -23.43 10.92
N LEU A 99 -19.91 -22.76 11.41
CA LEU A 99 -20.12 -21.33 11.17
C LEU A 99 -19.04 -20.46 11.81
N VAL A 100 -18.71 -20.73 13.08
CA VAL A 100 -17.71 -19.95 13.80
C VAL A 100 -16.31 -20.23 13.28
N ALA A 101 -15.94 -21.49 13.01
CA ALA A 101 -14.64 -21.82 12.43
C ALA A 101 -14.42 -21.15 11.07
N ALA A 102 -15.43 -21.20 10.18
CA ALA A 102 -15.38 -20.49 8.90
C ALA A 102 -15.23 -18.97 9.11
N PHE A 103 -15.97 -18.39 10.05
CA PHE A 103 -15.82 -16.98 10.41
C PHE A 103 -14.41 -16.64 10.93
N LEU A 104 -13.81 -17.46 11.78
CA LEU A 104 -12.48 -17.22 12.34
C LEU A 104 -11.39 -17.28 11.25
N VAL A 105 -11.43 -18.32 10.40
CA VAL A 105 -10.51 -18.45 9.26
C VAL A 105 -10.63 -17.25 8.34
N GLU A 106 -11.85 -16.88 7.95
CA GLU A 106 -12.08 -15.76 7.05
C GLU A 106 -11.72 -14.40 7.69
N THR A 107 -11.92 -14.25 9.00
CA THR A 107 -11.54 -13.05 9.75
C THR A 107 -10.03 -12.93 9.88
N ARG A 108 -9.31 -14.04 10.07
CA ARG A 108 -7.84 -14.08 10.06
C ARG A 108 -7.29 -13.52 8.75
N LYS A 109 -7.76 -14.02 7.61
CA LYS A 109 -7.35 -13.51 6.28
C LYS A 109 -7.63 -12.00 6.14
N GLY A 110 -8.82 -11.58 6.58
CA GLY A 110 -9.20 -10.16 6.55
C GLY A 110 -8.39 -9.26 7.48
N LEU A 111 -7.93 -9.77 8.63
CA LEU A 111 -7.07 -9.03 9.56
C LEU A 111 -5.65 -8.85 8.98
N LEU A 112 -5.11 -9.85 8.29
CA LEU A 112 -3.84 -9.71 7.56
C LEU A 112 -3.93 -8.58 6.53
N ASP A 113 -4.98 -8.59 5.69
CA ASP A 113 -5.23 -7.53 4.69
C ASP A 113 -5.36 -6.15 5.34
N GLN A 114 -6.10 -6.07 6.47
CA GLN A 114 -6.30 -4.83 7.21
C GLN A 114 -4.99 -4.30 7.78
N VAL A 115 -4.18 -5.15 8.40
CA VAL A 115 -2.91 -4.74 9.02
C VAL A 115 -1.92 -4.24 7.98
N VAL A 116 -1.83 -4.88 6.82
CA VAL A 116 -1.01 -4.39 5.69
C VAL A 116 -1.52 -3.04 5.20
N THR A 117 -2.84 -2.91 4.98
CA THR A 117 -3.46 -1.64 4.56
C THR A 117 -3.23 -0.52 5.59
N MET A 118 -3.33 -0.83 6.89
CA MET A 118 -3.12 0.15 7.94
C MET A 118 -1.64 0.53 8.07
N HIS A 119 -0.70 -0.40 7.90
CA HIS A 119 0.73 -0.10 7.84
C HIS A 119 1.02 0.86 6.67
N ASP A 120 0.45 0.58 5.50
CA ASP A 120 0.58 1.44 4.32
C ASP A 120 0.13 2.89 4.59
N GLN A 121 -1.11 3.03 5.07
CA GLN A 121 -1.69 4.33 5.43
C GLN A 121 -0.90 5.03 6.53
N TYR A 122 -0.43 4.28 7.54
CA TYR A 122 0.39 4.82 8.62
C TYR A 122 1.69 5.38 8.08
N MET A 123 2.40 4.64 7.22
CA MET A 123 3.69 5.06 6.65
C MET A 123 3.54 6.28 5.74
N THR A 124 2.48 6.36 4.93
CA THR A 124 2.16 7.58 4.17
C THR A 124 1.90 8.78 5.09
N GLY A 125 1.13 8.59 6.16
CA GLY A 125 0.90 9.66 7.15
C GLY A 125 2.14 10.02 7.96
N PHE A 126 3.01 9.06 8.24
CA PHE A 126 4.30 9.22 8.92
C PHE A 126 5.21 10.13 8.09
N GLU A 127 5.43 9.80 6.82
CA GLU A 127 6.24 10.60 5.90
C GLU A 127 5.69 12.03 5.76
N ARG A 128 4.38 12.16 5.52
CA ARG A 128 3.74 13.47 5.37
C ARG A 128 3.94 14.35 6.61
N ARG A 129 3.76 13.81 7.81
CA ARG A 129 3.94 14.58 9.06
C ARG A 129 5.40 14.96 9.31
N SER A 130 6.35 14.11 8.96
CA SER A 130 7.78 14.44 9.05
C SER A 130 8.17 15.49 8.00
N ARG A 131 7.60 15.42 6.79
CA ARG A 131 7.82 16.41 5.73
C ARG A 131 7.29 17.79 6.11
N LEU A 132 6.06 17.87 6.61
CA LEU A 132 5.48 19.12 7.10
C LEU A 132 6.29 19.73 8.25
N ALA A 133 6.77 18.92 9.19
CA ALA A 133 7.61 19.39 10.29
C ALA A 133 8.97 19.91 9.78
N TYR A 134 9.56 19.21 8.81
CA TYR A 134 10.80 19.64 8.15
C TYR A 134 10.60 20.97 7.40
N GLU A 135 9.54 21.10 6.61
CA GLU A 135 9.23 22.31 5.84
C GLU A 135 9.02 23.53 6.75
N GLU A 136 8.35 23.35 7.90
CA GLU A 136 8.18 24.42 8.87
C GLU A 136 9.53 24.85 9.48
N LYS A 137 10.36 23.88 9.91
CA LYS A 137 11.72 24.17 10.40
C LYS A 137 12.58 24.83 9.34
N HIS A 138 12.47 24.38 8.09
CA HIS A 138 13.21 24.92 6.96
C HIS A 138 12.81 26.37 6.71
N ARG A 139 11.52 26.71 6.74
CA ARG A 139 11.03 28.08 6.60
C ARG A 139 11.60 28.99 7.69
N VAL A 140 11.59 28.55 8.94
CA VAL A 140 12.08 29.34 10.08
C VAL A 140 13.60 29.51 10.04
N LEU A 141 14.35 28.42 9.88
CA LEU A 141 15.81 28.45 9.90
C LEU A 141 16.40 29.14 8.67
N ARG A 142 15.78 29.03 7.49
CA ARG A 142 16.21 29.77 6.29
C ARG A 142 16.18 31.27 6.50
N ARG A 143 15.12 31.79 7.14
CA ARG A 143 15.01 33.23 7.45
C ARG A 143 16.11 33.69 8.41
N ARG A 144 16.38 32.90 9.46
CA ARG A 144 17.46 33.20 10.42
C ARG A 144 18.83 33.14 9.77
N ALA A 145 19.09 32.11 8.95
CA ALA A 145 20.35 31.96 8.25
C ALA A 145 20.59 33.05 7.21
N LYS A 146 19.54 33.56 6.56
CA LYS A 146 19.67 34.73 5.68
C LYS A 146 20.16 35.95 6.47
N ASN A 147 19.48 36.28 7.56
CA ASN A 147 19.89 37.41 8.40
C ASN A 147 21.31 37.22 8.96
N GLY A 148 21.63 36.00 9.42
CA GLY A 148 22.98 35.68 9.89
C GLY A 148 24.02 35.79 8.79
N LEU A 149 23.71 35.40 7.55
CA LEU A 149 24.62 35.58 6.42
C LEU A 149 24.85 37.06 6.12
N ASP A 150 23.81 37.89 6.15
CA ASP A 150 23.92 39.34 5.95
C ASP A 150 24.83 39.96 7.04
N THR A 151 24.67 39.59 8.32
CA THR A 151 25.55 40.01 9.41
C THR A 151 27.00 39.57 9.20
N LEU A 152 27.22 38.32 8.76
CA LEU A 152 28.56 37.78 8.53
C LEU A 152 29.24 38.44 7.33
N LEU A 153 28.51 38.74 6.25
CA LEU A 153 29.03 39.45 5.09
C LEU A 153 29.42 40.88 5.45
N GLY A 154 28.57 41.61 6.19
CA GLY A 154 28.92 42.94 6.68
C GLY A 154 30.17 42.96 7.57
N ALA A 155 30.35 41.92 8.40
CA ALA A 155 31.56 41.75 9.21
C ALA A 155 32.81 41.46 8.35
N VAL A 156 32.66 40.69 7.27
CA VAL A 156 33.74 40.46 6.30
C VAL A 156 34.08 41.73 5.54
N ASP A 157 33.10 42.53 5.13
CA ASP A 157 33.31 43.81 4.45
C ASP A 157 34.11 44.77 5.34
N VAL A 158 33.74 44.88 6.63
CA VAL A 158 34.51 45.68 7.62
C VAL A 158 35.96 45.20 7.75
N LEU A 159 36.20 43.89 7.70
CA LEU A 159 37.56 43.33 7.75
C LEU A 159 38.35 43.58 6.45
N LEU A 160 37.68 43.58 5.29
CA LEU A 160 38.30 43.78 3.98
C LEU A 160 38.59 45.27 3.70
N ASP A 161 37.78 46.18 4.25
CA ASP A 161 37.98 47.63 4.17
C ASP A 161 39.01 48.15 5.17
N ALA A 162 39.32 47.37 6.21
CA ALA A 162 40.34 47.70 7.19
C ALA A 162 41.76 47.55 6.61
N ASP A 163 42.64 48.49 6.94
CA ASP A 163 44.05 48.39 6.56
C ASP A 163 44.68 47.14 7.20
N ARG A 164 45.68 46.53 6.55
CA ARG A 164 46.16 45.17 6.93
C ARG A 164 46.74 45.05 8.34
N GLU A 165 46.96 46.17 9.02
CA GLU A 165 47.50 46.25 10.38
C GLU A 165 46.45 46.55 11.47
N VAL A 166 45.15 46.63 11.12
CA VAL A 166 44.09 46.94 12.09
C VAL A 166 43.77 45.73 12.99
N PRO A 167 43.78 45.88 14.32
CA PRO A 167 43.47 44.78 15.24
C PRO A 167 41.99 44.38 15.16
N VAL A 168 41.71 43.07 15.32
CA VAL A 168 40.36 42.47 15.32
C VAL A 168 39.40 43.16 16.31
N SER A 169 39.90 43.87 17.32
CA SER A 169 39.08 44.67 18.23
C SER A 169 38.20 45.71 17.52
N ARG A 170 38.65 46.30 16.40
CA ARG A 170 37.85 47.23 15.58
C ARG A 170 36.62 46.59 14.94
N LEU A 171 36.67 45.29 14.66
CA LEU A 171 35.50 44.54 14.20
C LEU A 171 34.44 44.51 15.31
N TYR A 172 34.86 44.26 16.55
CA TYR A 172 33.97 44.17 17.70
C TYR A 172 33.42 45.53 18.18
N GLU A 173 34.06 46.64 17.77
CA GLU A 173 33.48 47.99 17.92
C GLU A 173 32.30 48.23 16.98
N THR A 174 32.23 47.50 15.86
CA THR A 174 31.23 47.69 14.80
C THR A 174 30.10 46.66 14.89
N VAL A 175 30.42 45.42 15.27
CA VAL A 175 29.44 44.34 15.45
C VAL A 175 29.76 43.56 16.73
N GLU A 176 28.78 43.42 17.62
CA GLU A 176 28.99 42.68 18.86
C GLU A 176 29.38 41.21 18.61
N GLU A 177 30.36 40.72 19.36
CA GLU A 177 30.85 39.34 19.24
C GLU A 177 29.72 38.30 19.45
N ALA A 178 28.76 38.61 20.32
CA ALA A 178 27.58 37.78 20.55
C ALA A 178 26.69 37.65 19.30
N GLU A 179 26.55 38.73 18.54
CA GLU A 179 25.77 38.77 17.30
C GLU A 179 26.43 37.91 16.22
N LEU A 180 27.76 38.03 16.04
CA LEU A 180 28.53 37.22 15.11
C LEU A 180 28.45 35.72 15.43
N ARG A 181 28.56 35.35 16.72
CA ARG A 181 28.41 33.96 17.16
C ARG A 181 27.02 33.42 16.86
N ARG A 182 25.97 34.23 17.09
CA ARG A 182 24.59 33.87 16.79
C ARG A 182 24.35 33.71 15.30
N ALA A 183 24.83 34.65 14.49
CA ALA A 183 24.76 34.60 13.03
C ALA A 183 25.41 33.32 12.46
N ALA A 184 26.63 33.01 12.91
CA ALA A 184 27.32 31.78 12.54
C ALA A 184 26.57 30.52 13.01
N ALA A 185 25.96 30.54 14.20
CA ALA A 185 25.16 29.44 14.69
C ALA A 185 23.89 29.22 13.85
N ASP A 186 23.20 30.29 13.44
CA ASP A 186 22.01 30.24 12.60
C ASP A 186 22.32 29.67 11.20
N CYS A 187 23.41 30.12 10.56
CA CYS A 187 23.87 29.55 9.28
C CYS A 187 24.23 28.06 9.40
N ARG A 188 24.97 27.67 10.45
CA ARG A 188 25.32 26.25 10.71
C ARG A 188 24.10 25.39 11.05
N ALA A 189 23.08 25.96 11.70
CA ALA A 189 21.84 25.25 11.99
C ALA A 189 21.06 24.97 10.70
N PHE A 190 20.99 25.94 9.79
CA PHE A 190 20.34 25.75 8.49
C PHE A 190 21.10 24.75 7.60
N ALA A 191 22.42 24.83 7.52
CA ALA A 191 23.23 23.86 6.76
C ALA A 191 23.01 22.41 7.25
N ARG A 192 22.94 22.20 8.58
CA ARG A 192 22.61 20.89 9.16
C ARG A 192 21.20 20.42 8.81
N LEU A 193 20.24 21.34 8.79
CA LEU A 193 18.88 21.03 8.41
C LEU A 193 18.81 20.60 6.93
N GLU A 194 19.52 21.26 6.03
CA GLU A 194 19.57 20.87 4.61
C GLU A 194 20.22 19.50 4.40
N GLU A 195 21.26 19.17 5.19
CA GLU A 195 21.95 17.89 5.07
C GLU A 195 21.09 16.70 5.54
N ARG A 196 20.39 16.83 6.66
CA ARG A 196 19.74 15.68 7.34
C ARG A 196 18.43 15.98 8.07
N GLY A 197 17.91 17.20 7.96
CA GLY A 197 16.75 17.66 8.73
C GLY A 197 15.51 16.79 8.52
N PHE A 198 15.23 16.37 7.28
CA PHE A 198 14.10 15.47 7.01
C PHE A 198 14.26 14.11 7.71
N VAL A 199 15.48 13.56 7.71
CA VAL A 199 15.81 12.28 8.34
C VAL A 199 15.70 12.38 9.87
N ASP A 200 16.10 13.52 10.44
CA ASP A 200 15.94 13.79 11.87
C ASP A 200 14.46 13.89 12.26
N GLU A 201 13.60 14.49 11.44
CA GLU A 201 12.14 14.50 11.66
C GLU A 201 11.49 13.11 11.56
N LEU A 202 12.06 12.20 10.77
CA LEU A 202 11.63 10.79 10.78
C LEU A 202 12.04 10.12 12.10
N ALA A 203 13.28 10.32 12.55
CA ALA A 203 13.80 9.75 13.78
C ALA A 203 13.01 10.17 15.03
N VAL A 204 12.58 11.44 15.10
CA VAL A 204 11.73 11.95 16.20
C VAL A 204 10.46 11.12 16.38
N ARG A 205 9.90 10.58 15.29
CA ARG A 205 8.65 9.81 15.30
C ARG A 205 8.85 8.30 15.43
N TYR A 206 10.11 7.83 15.47
CA TYR A 206 10.45 6.42 15.54
C TYR A 206 9.73 5.69 16.69
N GLY A 207 9.65 6.31 17.86
CA GLY A 207 9.00 5.71 19.03
C GLY A 207 7.53 5.34 18.81
N ASP A 208 6.78 6.09 17.99
CA ASP A 208 5.39 5.76 17.68
C ASP A 208 5.29 4.60 16.67
N LEU A 209 6.14 4.59 15.65
CA LEU A 209 6.24 3.48 14.69
C LEU A 209 6.60 2.17 15.41
N ARG A 210 7.54 2.25 16.36
CA ARG A 210 8.07 1.11 17.12
C ARG A 210 7.03 0.41 18.00
N ARG A 211 5.89 1.06 18.31
CA ARG A 211 4.79 0.46 19.10
C ARG A 211 4.14 -0.75 18.44
N TYR A 212 4.19 -0.86 17.12
CA TYR A 212 3.59 -1.98 16.38
C TYR A 212 4.55 -2.67 15.43
N LEU A 213 5.62 -1.99 14.99
CA LEU A 213 6.58 -2.53 14.03
C LEU A 213 7.15 -3.92 14.39
N PRO A 214 7.58 -4.22 15.64
CA PRO A 214 8.06 -5.56 15.99
C PRO A 214 7.00 -6.64 15.75
N ALA A 215 5.76 -6.40 16.18
CA ALA A 215 4.66 -7.34 15.98
C ALA A 215 4.27 -7.46 14.50
N PHE A 216 4.37 -6.38 13.73
CA PHE A 216 4.15 -6.40 12.28
C PHE A 216 5.22 -7.23 11.57
N PHE A 217 6.49 -7.09 11.94
CA PHE A 217 7.56 -7.87 11.36
C PHE A 217 7.48 -9.36 11.70
N ARG A 218 6.87 -9.76 12.82
CA ARG A 218 6.61 -11.18 13.13
C ARG A 218 5.62 -11.87 12.19
N LEU A 219 4.87 -11.13 11.36
CA LEU A 219 4.00 -11.72 10.35
C LEU A 219 4.80 -12.64 9.42
N PRO A 220 4.22 -13.75 8.93
CA PRO A 220 4.92 -14.74 8.12
C PRO A 220 5.08 -14.25 6.66
N PHE A 221 5.88 -13.18 6.48
CA PHE A 221 6.22 -12.67 5.17
C PHE A 221 7.01 -13.71 4.37
N GLU A 222 6.63 -13.87 3.11
CA GLU A 222 7.35 -14.61 2.10
C GLU A 222 7.78 -13.63 1.00
N ALA A 223 8.89 -13.95 0.33
CA ALA A 223 9.43 -13.13 -0.75
C ALA A 223 9.20 -13.79 -2.10
N ALA A 224 8.85 -12.99 -3.10
CA ALA A 224 8.95 -13.41 -4.48
C ALA A 224 10.42 -13.64 -4.86
N THR A 225 10.66 -14.48 -5.86
CA THR A 225 12.00 -14.75 -6.38
C THR A 225 12.71 -13.45 -6.76
N GLY A 226 13.89 -13.21 -6.18
CA GLY A 226 14.68 -11.99 -6.37
C GLY A 226 14.48 -10.90 -5.31
N SER A 227 13.51 -11.07 -4.40
CA SER A 227 13.20 -10.11 -3.31
C SER A 227 13.61 -10.59 -1.92
N GLU A 228 14.44 -11.65 -1.84
CA GLU A 228 14.87 -12.30 -0.60
C GLU A 228 15.70 -11.37 0.30
N ALA A 229 16.39 -10.39 -0.29
CA ALA A 229 17.21 -9.44 0.46
C ALA A 229 16.38 -8.55 1.41
N THR A 230 15.14 -8.20 1.04
CA THR A 230 14.22 -7.46 1.90
C THR A 230 13.72 -8.34 3.05
N LEU A 231 13.39 -9.60 2.77
CA LEU A 231 12.99 -10.55 3.80
C LEU A 231 14.14 -10.83 4.79
N ALA A 232 15.37 -10.99 4.30
CA ALA A 232 16.55 -11.15 5.15
C ALA A 232 16.75 -9.96 6.11
N ALA A 233 16.44 -8.73 5.65
CA ALA A 233 16.45 -7.56 6.52
C ALA A 233 15.35 -7.60 7.58
N VAL A 234 14.14 -8.08 7.23
CA VAL A 234 13.07 -8.33 8.21
C VAL A 234 13.52 -9.36 9.27
N GLU A 235 14.21 -10.43 8.88
CA GLU A 235 14.75 -11.41 9.83
C GLU A 235 15.78 -10.80 10.78
N ILE A 236 16.65 -9.92 10.29
CA ILE A 236 17.59 -9.18 11.15
C ILE A 236 16.82 -8.32 12.16
N ALA A 237 15.79 -7.60 11.72
CA ALA A 237 14.94 -6.80 12.60
C ALA A 237 14.27 -7.67 13.69
N ARG A 238 13.71 -8.84 13.32
CA ARG A 238 13.14 -9.79 14.28
C ARG A 238 14.17 -10.26 15.32
N ARG A 239 15.39 -10.57 14.90
CA ARG A 239 16.47 -11.00 15.81
C ARG A 239 16.87 -9.89 16.77
N LEU A 240 17.01 -8.65 16.29
CA LEU A 240 17.27 -7.48 17.13
C LEU A 240 16.14 -7.22 18.14
N ASP A 241 14.90 -7.54 17.77
CA ASP A 241 13.73 -7.43 18.65
C ASP A 241 13.67 -8.54 19.69
N ALA A 242 14.22 -9.72 19.36
CA ALA A 242 14.40 -10.85 20.27
C ALA A 242 15.62 -10.70 21.21
N GLY A 243 16.31 -9.55 21.19
CA GLY A 243 17.44 -9.26 22.08
C GLY A 243 18.82 -9.63 21.52
N ALA A 244 18.93 -9.94 20.22
CA ALA A 244 20.24 -10.14 19.60
C ALA A 244 21.08 -8.85 19.63
N SER A 245 22.40 -9.02 19.61
CA SER A 245 23.36 -7.91 19.62
C SER A 245 23.17 -6.99 18.42
N GLU A 246 23.28 -5.69 18.67
CA GLU A 246 23.28 -4.67 17.62
C GLU A 246 24.43 -4.81 16.61
N THR A 247 25.46 -5.63 16.89
CA THR A 247 26.51 -6.00 15.92
C THR A 247 25.96 -6.65 14.65
N LEU A 248 24.76 -7.24 14.71
CA LEU A 248 24.07 -7.73 13.51
C LEU A 248 23.83 -6.64 12.46
N LEU A 249 23.73 -5.37 12.88
CA LEU A 249 23.55 -4.25 11.95
C LEU A 249 24.82 -3.95 11.13
N ASP A 250 26.00 -4.37 11.58
CA ASP A 250 27.27 -4.06 10.91
C ASP A 250 27.27 -4.61 9.47
N GLY A 251 26.75 -5.83 9.28
CA GLY A 251 26.57 -6.50 7.98
C GLY A 251 25.15 -6.46 7.41
N ALA A 252 24.23 -5.69 8.01
CA ALA A 252 22.84 -5.69 7.56
C ALA A 252 22.68 -5.08 6.15
N PRO A 253 21.72 -5.57 5.33
CA PRO A 253 21.45 -5.02 4.01
C PRO A 253 21.11 -3.53 4.08
N ARG A 254 21.62 -2.75 3.12
CA ARG A 254 21.46 -1.29 3.05
C ARG A 254 20.87 -0.80 1.73
N HIS A 255 20.60 -1.71 0.79
CA HIS A 255 20.15 -1.37 -0.56
C HIS A 255 18.82 -0.61 -0.57
N PHE A 256 17.94 -0.93 0.39
CA PHE A 256 16.65 -0.27 0.57
C PHE A 256 16.74 1.10 1.27
N VAL A 257 17.90 1.48 1.80
CA VAL A 257 18.09 2.80 2.43
C VAL A 257 18.20 3.86 1.33
N PRO A 258 17.29 4.85 1.30
CA PRO A 258 17.32 5.92 0.30
C PRO A 258 18.68 6.62 0.27
N ALA A 259 19.18 6.96 -0.93
CA ALA A 259 20.49 7.58 -1.10
C ALA A 259 20.69 8.83 -0.23
N ALA A 260 19.66 9.68 -0.15
CA ALA A 260 19.65 10.89 0.66
C ALA A 260 19.83 10.62 2.18
N TRP A 261 19.50 9.42 2.66
CA TRP A 261 19.56 9.08 4.09
C TRP A 261 20.85 8.37 4.46
N ARG A 262 21.60 7.82 3.49
CA ARG A 262 22.74 6.92 3.76
C ARG A 262 23.78 7.55 4.66
N LYS A 263 24.13 8.83 4.47
CA LYS A 263 25.08 9.55 5.34
C LYS A 263 24.62 9.57 6.81
N ALA A 264 23.32 9.77 7.04
CA ALA A 264 22.74 9.86 8.39
C ALA A 264 22.42 8.49 8.99
N ALA A 265 21.97 7.53 8.18
CA ALA A 265 21.49 6.21 8.60
C ALA A 265 22.61 5.16 8.64
N CYS A 266 23.59 5.24 7.74
CA CYS A 266 24.68 4.29 7.58
C CYS A 266 26.01 5.04 7.37
N PRO A 267 26.53 5.75 8.39
CA PRO A 267 27.76 6.51 8.25
C PRO A 267 28.94 5.60 7.88
N ALA A 268 29.85 6.10 7.04
CA ALA A 268 31.01 5.32 6.59
C ALA A 268 31.88 4.88 7.78
N GLY A 269 32.29 3.61 7.80
CA GLY A 269 33.09 3.03 8.89
C GLY A 269 32.35 2.88 10.23
N GLN A 270 31.05 3.13 10.28
CA GLN A 270 30.25 3.03 11.50
C GLN A 270 29.06 2.08 11.31
N ARG A 271 28.55 1.59 12.44
CA ARG A 271 27.31 0.82 12.49
C ARG A 271 26.12 1.65 11.98
N PRO A 272 25.20 1.05 11.20
CA PRO A 272 23.93 1.68 10.88
C PRO A 272 23.15 2.10 12.13
N ARG A 273 22.58 3.30 12.13
CA ARG A 273 21.70 3.76 13.19
C ARG A 273 20.39 2.98 13.11
N ARG A 274 20.15 2.08 14.09
CA ARG A 274 18.98 1.18 14.14
C ARG A 274 17.67 1.88 13.80
N ALA A 275 17.37 3.02 14.43
CA ALA A 275 16.12 3.74 14.22
C ALA A 275 15.89 4.11 12.74
N LEU A 276 16.92 4.65 12.07
CA LEU A 276 16.81 5.06 10.68
C LEU A 276 16.81 3.87 9.72
N TRP A 277 17.55 2.82 10.06
CA TRP A 277 17.55 1.56 9.31
C TRP A 277 16.18 0.86 9.38
N GLU A 278 15.57 0.77 10.57
CA GLU A 278 14.21 0.21 10.74
C GLU A 278 13.13 1.06 10.06
N ILE A 279 13.23 2.40 10.09
CA ILE A 279 12.32 3.28 9.34
C ILE A 279 12.45 3.02 7.84
N ALA A 280 13.68 2.94 7.32
CA ALA A 280 13.90 2.62 5.90
C ALA A 280 13.36 1.23 5.54
N LEU A 281 13.56 0.23 6.41
CA LEU A 281 13.02 -1.12 6.22
C LEU A 281 11.49 -1.11 6.24
N ALA A 282 10.84 -0.33 7.11
CA ALA A 282 9.39 -0.20 7.14
C ALA A 282 8.85 0.37 5.82
N PHE A 283 9.51 1.37 5.23
CA PHE A 283 9.16 1.86 3.89
C PHE A 283 9.40 0.80 2.81
N ALA A 284 10.52 0.08 2.87
CA ALA A 284 10.84 -0.98 1.91
C ALA A 284 9.82 -2.12 1.94
N VAL A 285 9.40 -2.56 3.14
CA VAL A 285 8.37 -3.60 3.32
C VAL A 285 7.02 -3.12 2.79
N ARG A 286 6.64 -1.86 3.06
CA ARG A 286 5.43 -1.27 2.47
C ARG A 286 5.46 -1.32 0.95
N ASP A 287 6.55 -0.87 0.34
CA ASP A 287 6.67 -0.79 -1.11
C ASP A 287 6.73 -2.19 -1.75
N ALA A 288 7.40 -3.14 -1.09
CA ALA A 288 7.43 -4.54 -1.50
C ALA A 288 6.04 -5.22 -1.41
N LEU A 289 5.25 -4.92 -0.37
CA LEU A 289 3.86 -5.41 -0.24
C LEU A 289 2.91 -4.80 -1.29
N ARG A 290 3.20 -3.57 -1.76
CA ARG A 290 2.46 -2.95 -2.87
C ARG A 290 2.83 -3.57 -4.22
N ALA A 291 4.11 -3.89 -4.41
CA ALA A 291 4.62 -4.51 -5.62
C ALA A 291 4.30 -6.01 -5.73
N GLY A 292 4.00 -6.67 -4.61
CA GLY A 292 3.85 -8.13 -4.55
C GLY A 292 5.18 -8.88 -4.37
N ASP A 293 6.28 -8.14 -4.16
CA ASP A 293 7.61 -8.67 -3.88
C ASP A 293 7.71 -9.33 -2.51
N LEU A 294 6.93 -8.82 -1.54
CA LEU A 294 6.63 -9.49 -0.30
C LEU A 294 5.15 -9.81 -0.25
N PHE A 295 4.80 -10.96 0.30
CA PHE A 295 3.42 -11.41 0.43
C PHE A 295 3.21 -12.23 1.70
N LEU A 296 1.94 -12.52 2.00
CA LEU A 296 1.49 -13.32 3.13
C LEU A 296 0.59 -14.42 2.56
N ALA A 297 1.03 -15.68 2.56
CA ALA A 297 0.28 -16.77 1.92
C ALA A 297 -1.16 -16.94 2.42
N ALA A 298 -1.41 -16.59 3.70
CA ALA A 298 -2.73 -16.65 4.31
C ALA A 298 -3.59 -15.37 4.15
N SER A 299 -3.07 -14.32 3.51
CA SER A 299 -3.84 -13.12 3.17
C SER A 299 -4.85 -13.42 2.04
N ARG A 300 -5.84 -12.54 1.80
CA ARG A 300 -6.66 -12.65 0.58
C ARG A 300 -6.12 -11.79 -0.55
N ARG A 301 -5.54 -10.63 -0.21
CA ARG A 301 -5.17 -9.59 -1.19
C ARG A 301 -3.67 -9.52 -1.42
N HIS A 302 -2.88 -9.79 -0.40
CA HIS A 302 -1.43 -9.74 -0.43
C HIS A 302 -0.87 -11.17 -0.49
N VAL A 303 -1.36 -11.96 -1.45
CA VAL A 303 -0.82 -13.29 -1.76
C VAL A 303 0.20 -13.19 -2.89
N SER A 304 1.02 -14.22 -3.08
CA SER A 304 1.91 -14.29 -4.24
C SER A 304 1.12 -14.12 -5.53
N PHE A 305 1.56 -13.20 -6.39
CA PHE A 305 0.98 -13.00 -7.71
C PHE A 305 0.94 -14.31 -8.51
N TRP A 306 1.98 -15.14 -8.38
CA TRP A 306 2.09 -16.42 -9.07
C TRP A 306 0.99 -17.41 -8.66
N ASN A 307 0.45 -17.30 -7.43
CA ASN A 307 -0.68 -18.11 -6.97
C ASN A 307 -2.01 -17.71 -7.64
N LEU A 308 -2.07 -16.56 -8.31
CA LEU A 308 -3.23 -16.08 -9.06
C LEU A 308 -3.19 -16.46 -10.54
N LEU A 309 -2.05 -16.98 -11.01
CA LEU A 309 -1.88 -17.42 -12.39
C LEU A 309 -2.25 -18.91 -12.54
N MET A 310 -2.46 -19.32 -13.79
CA MET A 310 -2.54 -20.73 -14.12
C MET A 310 -1.21 -21.42 -13.78
N GLY A 311 -1.29 -22.58 -13.14
CA GLY A 311 -0.11 -23.40 -12.90
C GLY A 311 0.56 -23.81 -14.21
N GLU A 312 1.84 -24.17 -14.16
CA GLU A 312 2.63 -24.48 -15.36
C GLU A 312 1.97 -25.52 -16.27
N GLN A 313 1.37 -26.56 -15.67
CA GLN A 313 0.67 -27.60 -16.42
C GLN A 313 -0.58 -27.06 -17.13
N GLN A 314 -1.44 -26.33 -16.41
CA GLN A 314 -2.64 -25.72 -16.99
C GLN A 314 -2.28 -24.68 -18.07
N TRP A 315 -1.18 -23.94 -17.88
CA TRP A 315 -0.67 -23.04 -18.90
C TRP A 315 -0.16 -23.79 -20.12
N ALA A 316 0.58 -24.89 -19.94
CA ALA A 316 1.08 -25.70 -21.05
C ALA A 316 -0.08 -26.21 -21.94
N GLU A 317 -1.19 -26.62 -21.33
CA GLU A 317 -2.41 -27.05 -22.01
C GLU A 317 -3.12 -25.89 -22.72
N ALA A 318 -3.25 -24.72 -22.06
CA ALA A 318 -3.96 -23.56 -22.59
C ALA A 318 -3.12 -22.70 -23.58
N LYS A 319 -1.81 -22.91 -23.65
CA LYS A 319 -0.87 -22.06 -24.38
C LYS A 319 -1.23 -21.96 -25.87
N GLY A 320 -1.43 -23.08 -26.55
CA GLY A 320 -1.72 -23.09 -28.00
C GLY A 320 -2.93 -22.23 -28.36
N ASP A 321 -4.04 -22.47 -27.67
CA ASP A 321 -5.29 -21.74 -27.87
C ASP A 321 -5.17 -20.26 -27.53
N ALA A 322 -4.44 -19.91 -26.46
CA ALA A 322 -4.22 -18.53 -26.07
C ALA A 322 -3.48 -17.73 -27.16
N TYR A 323 -2.40 -18.29 -27.72
CA TYR A 323 -1.64 -17.65 -28.80
C TYR A 323 -2.47 -17.51 -30.08
N ALA A 324 -3.25 -18.54 -30.44
CA ALA A 324 -4.15 -18.49 -31.58
C ALA A 324 -5.22 -17.40 -31.43
N ARG A 325 -5.85 -17.27 -30.26
CA ARG A 325 -6.87 -16.24 -29.98
C ARG A 325 -6.32 -14.82 -29.99
N LEU A 326 -5.05 -14.64 -29.59
CA LEU A 326 -4.39 -13.34 -29.58
C LEU A 326 -3.75 -12.98 -30.93
N SER A 327 -3.75 -13.91 -31.90
CA SER A 327 -3.05 -13.77 -33.18
C SER A 327 -1.57 -13.43 -33.00
N VAL A 328 -0.94 -13.99 -31.97
CA VAL A 328 0.49 -13.83 -31.68
C VAL A 328 1.22 -15.11 -32.06
N PRO A 329 2.36 -15.05 -32.79
CA PRO A 329 3.15 -16.23 -33.08
C PRO A 329 3.63 -16.92 -31.80
N PRO A 330 3.60 -18.27 -31.72
CA PRO A 330 4.01 -19.00 -30.52
C PRO A 330 5.52 -18.97 -30.28
N ARG A 331 6.32 -18.68 -31.31
CA ARG A 331 7.77 -18.55 -31.21
C ARG A 331 8.18 -17.10 -30.93
N PRO A 332 8.99 -16.83 -29.89
CA PRO A 332 9.44 -15.49 -29.55
C PRO A 332 10.10 -14.75 -30.72
N ASP A 333 10.97 -15.43 -31.49
CA ASP A 333 11.69 -14.81 -32.60
C ASP A 333 10.75 -14.35 -33.73
N GLU A 334 9.72 -15.14 -34.03
CA GLU A 334 8.70 -14.78 -35.03
C GLU A 334 7.87 -13.59 -34.56
N ALA A 335 7.46 -13.57 -33.29
CA ALA A 335 6.71 -12.46 -32.70
C ALA A 335 7.54 -11.16 -32.66
N LEU A 336 8.80 -11.25 -32.25
CA LEU A 336 9.73 -10.12 -32.22
C LEU A 336 10.05 -9.61 -33.63
N GLY A 337 10.25 -10.51 -34.59
CA GLY A 337 10.45 -10.16 -36.00
C GLY A 337 9.26 -9.40 -36.57
N ALA A 338 8.04 -9.90 -36.35
CA ALA A 338 6.81 -9.22 -36.78
C ALA A 338 6.64 -7.86 -36.10
N LEU A 339 6.96 -7.74 -34.81
CA LEU A 339 6.85 -6.48 -34.07
C LEU A 339 7.87 -5.45 -34.57
N ARG A 340 9.12 -5.87 -34.82
CA ARG A 340 10.17 -5.02 -35.40
C ARG A 340 9.78 -4.54 -36.79
N ALA A 341 9.34 -5.44 -37.66
CA ALA A 341 8.89 -5.07 -39.01
C ALA A 341 7.74 -4.05 -38.98
N ARG A 342 6.73 -4.26 -38.12
CA ARG A 342 5.63 -3.31 -37.93
C ARG A 342 6.10 -1.97 -37.37
N PHE A 343 7.05 -1.98 -36.45
CA PHE A 343 7.65 -0.77 -35.91
C PHE A 343 8.42 0.00 -36.98
N ASP A 344 9.28 -0.67 -37.74
CA ASP A 344 10.08 -0.06 -38.81
C ASP A 344 9.19 0.50 -39.93
N GLU A 345 8.14 -0.22 -40.29
CA GLU A 345 7.13 0.23 -41.25
C GLU A 345 6.42 1.49 -40.74
N ALA A 346 5.90 1.46 -39.50
CA ALA A 346 5.20 2.58 -38.90
C ALA A 346 6.11 3.80 -38.69
N ALA A 347 7.34 3.59 -38.20
CA ALA A 347 8.33 4.63 -38.01
C ALA A 347 8.78 5.22 -39.36
N GLY A 348 9.01 4.38 -40.37
CA GLY A 348 9.34 4.82 -41.72
C GLY A 348 8.20 5.59 -42.39
N ALA A 349 6.95 5.13 -42.22
CA ALA A 349 5.78 5.83 -42.69
C ALA A 349 5.60 7.18 -41.96
N ALA A 350 5.81 7.22 -40.65
CA ALA A 350 5.78 8.44 -39.86
C ALA A 350 6.86 9.43 -40.30
N ALA A 351 8.11 8.99 -40.50
CA ALA A 351 9.21 9.83 -40.95
C ALA A 351 8.94 10.45 -42.34
N ARG A 352 8.43 9.65 -43.29
CA ARG A 352 8.03 10.15 -44.62
C ARG A 352 6.82 11.09 -44.57
N GLY A 353 5.88 10.82 -43.66
CA GLY A 353 4.64 11.57 -43.52
C GLY A 353 4.78 12.87 -42.71
N LEU A 354 5.74 12.95 -41.79
CA LEU A 354 5.90 14.05 -40.84
C LEU A 354 6.02 15.44 -41.49
N PRO A 355 6.78 15.64 -42.59
CA PRO A 355 6.87 16.94 -43.25
C PRO A 355 5.52 17.44 -43.80
N ARG A 356 4.59 16.52 -44.08
CA ARG A 356 3.25 16.82 -44.60
C ARG A 356 2.16 16.58 -43.56
N ASN A 357 2.53 16.29 -42.32
CA ASN A 357 1.60 15.95 -41.26
C ASN A 357 0.97 17.23 -40.67
N LEU A 358 -0.35 17.34 -40.80
CA LEU A 358 -1.12 18.48 -40.31
C LEU A 358 -1.38 18.42 -38.79
N PHE A 359 -1.22 17.23 -38.19
CA PHE A 359 -1.53 16.94 -36.80
C PHE A 359 -0.29 16.95 -35.90
N ALA A 360 0.87 16.50 -36.38
CA ALA A 360 2.09 16.41 -35.57
C ALA A 360 3.26 17.08 -36.30
N ARG A 361 3.97 17.98 -35.60
CA ARG A 361 5.18 18.65 -36.11
C ARG A 361 6.29 18.58 -35.05
N ILE A 362 7.53 18.53 -35.50
CA ILE A 362 8.70 18.69 -34.61
C ILE A 362 9.18 20.14 -34.76
N GLN A 363 9.23 20.88 -33.65
CA GLN A 363 9.76 22.24 -33.57
C GLN A 363 10.76 22.28 -32.42
N ASP A 364 11.98 22.76 -32.68
CA ASP A 364 13.07 22.86 -31.70
C ASP A 364 13.39 21.56 -30.94
N GLY A 365 13.24 20.40 -31.61
CA GLY A 365 13.47 19.08 -31.02
C GLY A 365 12.30 18.54 -30.19
N GLU A 366 11.21 19.29 -30.05
CA GLU A 366 10.01 18.86 -29.33
C GLU A 366 8.86 18.48 -30.28
N LEU A 367 8.15 17.41 -29.94
CA LEU A 367 6.93 16.99 -30.64
C LEU A 367 5.76 17.91 -30.25
N ARG A 368 5.30 18.73 -31.20
CA ARG A 368 4.12 19.58 -31.07
C ARG A 368 2.94 18.91 -31.78
N LEU A 369 1.96 18.47 -31.00
CA LEU A 369 0.69 17.94 -31.50
C LEU A 369 -0.31 19.09 -31.61
N ARG A 370 -0.90 19.26 -32.79
CA ARG A 370 -2.03 20.17 -33.01
C ARG A 370 -3.29 19.49 -32.47
N GLN A 371 -4.12 20.25 -31.75
CA GLN A 371 -5.43 19.76 -31.35
C GLN A 371 -6.20 19.34 -32.61
N PRO A 372 -6.80 18.13 -32.67
CA PRO A 372 -7.50 17.69 -33.87
C PRO A 372 -8.66 18.66 -34.12
N ASP A 373 -8.80 19.11 -35.38
CA ASP A 373 -9.97 19.87 -35.79
C ASP A 373 -11.22 19.03 -35.50
N ALA A 374 -12.24 19.65 -34.92
CA ALA A 374 -13.52 18.98 -34.76
C ALA A 374 -13.99 18.51 -36.15
N LEU A 375 -14.39 17.23 -36.26
CA LEU A 375 -14.94 16.72 -37.51
C LEU A 375 -16.06 17.66 -37.99
N PRO A 376 -16.03 18.16 -39.24
CA PRO A 376 -16.98 19.14 -39.71
C PRO A 376 -18.41 18.56 -39.64
N ILE A 377 -19.27 19.20 -38.84
CA ILE A 377 -20.67 18.80 -38.70
C ILE A 377 -21.45 19.29 -39.92
N THR A 378 -21.47 18.46 -40.97
CA THR A 378 -22.21 18.75 -42.21
C THR A 378 -23.72 18.88 -41.94
N PRO A 379 -24.47 19.63 -42.78
CA PRO A 379 -25.92 19.72 -42.66
C PRO A 379 -26.61 18.34 -42.70
N GLY A 380 -26.09 17.41 -43.51
CA GLY A 380 -26.55 16.03 -43.58
C GLY A 380 -26.33 15.26 -42.27
N LEU A 381 -25.14 15.37 -41.67
CA LEU A 381 -24.85 14.76 -40.37
C LEU A 381 -25.72 15.33 -39.25
N ARG A 382 -26.03 16.63 -39.32
CA ARG A 382 -26.93 17.30 -38.36
C ARG A 382 -28.36 16.79 -38.49
N LYS A 383 -28.86 16.66 -39.73
CA LYS A 383 -30.17 16.03 -40.01
C LYS A 383 -30.20 14.57 -39.56
N LEU A 384 -29.17 13.80 -39.87
CA LEU A 384 -29.06 12.40 -39.45
C LEU A 384 -29.04 12.26 -37.92
N ARG A 385 -28.28 13.09 -37.20
CA ARG A 385 -28.28 13.12 -35.73
C ARG A 385 -29.66 13.47 -35.18
N ALA A 386 -30.36 14.42 -35.79
CA ALA A 386 -31.72 14.79 -35.39
C ALA A 386 -32.71 13.64 -35.63
N VAL A 387 -32.62 12.96 -36.78
CA VAL A 387 -33.45 11.79 -37.09
C VAL A 387 -33.15 10.63 -36.13
N ILE A 388 -31.88 10.33 -35.88
CA ILE A 388 -31.48 9.29 -34.91
C ILE A 388 -31.97 9.66 -33.51
N ALA A 389 -31.75 10.89 -33.05
CA ALA A 389 -32.19 11.34 -31.73
C ALA A 389 -33.72 11.34 -31.59
N ALA A 390 -34.46 11.66 -32.65
CA ALA A 390 -35.93 11.60 -32.68
C ALA A 390 -36.46 10.17 -32.81
N SER A 391 -35.70 9.25 -33.42
CA SER A 391 -36.07 7.83 -33.58
C SER A 391 -35.64 6.98 -32.39
N LEU A 392 -34.71 7.47 -31.57
CA LEU A 392 -34.31 6.81 -30.34
C LEU A 392 -35.43 7.03 -29.30
N PRO A 393 -36.04 5.95 -28.78
CA PRO A 393 -37.00 6.09 -27.71
C PRO A 393 -36.30 6.74 -26.51
N GLN A 394 -36.96 7.71 -25.87
CA GLN A 394 -36.54 8.16 -24.55
C GLN A 394 -36.87 7.06 -23.54
N VAL A 395 -35.91 6.14 -23.36
CA VAL A 395 -36.02 5.08 -22.37
C VAL A 395 -35.57 5.65 -21.04
N ARG A 396 -36.41 5.52 -20.01
CA ARG A 396 -35.99 5.82 -18.64
C ARG A 396 -34.79 4.94 -18.28
N VAL A 397 -33.80 5.49 -17.59
CA VAL A 397 -32.60 4.73 -17.22
C VAL A 397 -32.98 3.44 -16.48
N GLU A 398 -34.02 3.48 -15.66
CA GLU A 398 -34.60 2.32 -14.98
C GLU A 398 -35.05 1.19 -15.93
N ASP A 399 -35.68 1.52 -17.06
CA ASP A 399 -36.18 0.53 -18.03
C ASP A 399 -35.05 -0.09 -18.84
N MET A 400 -34.02 0.70 -19.16
CA MET A 400 -32.79 0.20 -19.78
C MET A 400 -32.06 -0.75 -18.83
N LEU A 401 -31.95 -0.38 -17.54
CA LEU A 401 -31.36 -1.25 -16.52
C LEU A 401 -32.16 -2.55 -16.35
N ARG A 402 -33.50 -2.51 -16.34
CA ARG A 402 -34.37 -3.71 -16.33
C ARG A 402 -34.20 -4.57 -17.58
N GLN A 403 -33.95 -3.98 -18.75
CA GLN A 403 -33.77 -4.74 -19.98
C GLN A 403 -32.40 -5.42 -20.03
N VAL A 404 -31.33 -4.71 -19.66
CA VAL A 404 -29.99 -5.28 -19.49
C VAL A 404 -30.01 -6.39 -18.45
N ASP A 405 -30.75 -6.20 -17.36
CA ASP A 405 -30.95 -7.22 -16.35
C ASP A 405 -31.68 -8.46 -16.89
N ARG A 406 -32.72 -8.28 -17.73
CA ARG A 406 -33.37 -9.42 -18.40
C ARG A 406 -32.43 -10.22 -19.31
N TRP A 407 -31.50 -9.55 -20.00
CA TRP A 407 -30.53 -10.21 -20.88
C TRP A 407 -29.41 -10.92 -20.12
N THR A 408 -28.90 -10.28 -19.08
CA THR A 408 -27.70 -10.73 -18.37
C THR A 408 -28.01 -11.52 -17.10
N GLY A 409 -29.23 -11.40 -16.57
CA GLY A 409 -29.62 -11.93 -15.27
C GLY A 409 -28.86 -11.31 -14.09
N LEU A 410 -28.28 -10.12 -14.26
CA LEU A 410 -27.37 -9.51 -13.30
C LEU A 410 -27.97 -9.40 -11.88
N THR A 411 -29.20 -8.95 -11.74
CA THR A 411 -29.89 -8.81 -10.45
C THR A 411 -30.14 -10.14 -9.78
N ARG A 412 -30.22 -11.25 -10.54
CA ARG A 412 -30.28 -12.60 -9.97
C ARG A 412 -28.96 -12.98 -9.28
N ALA A 413 -27.84 -12.41 -9.73
CA ALA A 413 -26.56 -12.50 -9.04
C ALA A 413 -26.44 -11.49 -7.88
N LEU A 414 -27.25 -10.42 -7.88
CA LEU A 414 -27.39 -9.47 -6.76
C LEU A 414 -28.37 -10.00 -5.72
N THR A 415 -28.07 -11.16 -5.15
CA THR A 415 -28.87 -11.71 -4.04
C THR A 415 -28.75 -10.82 -2.80
N PRO A 416 -29.86 -10.52 -2.09
CA PRO A 416 -29.82 -9.82 -0.82
C PRO A 416 -28.88 -10.52 0.17
N LEU A 417 -28.06 -9.77 0.89
CA LEU A 417 -27.23 -10.28 1.98
C LEU A 417 -28.11 -10.67 3.19
N GLY A 418 -28.96 -11.70 3.06
CA GLY A 418 -29.83 -12.11 4.15
C GLY A 418 -31.06 -12.96 3.82
N GLY A 419 -31.24 -13.50 2.61
CA GLY A 419 -32.40 -14.36 2.31
C GLY A 419 -33.75 -13.63 2.42
N TYR A 420 -33.76 -12.32 2.18
CA TYR A 420 -35.01 -11.56 2.10
C TYR A 420 -35.73 -11.95 0.80
N GLU A 421 -36.83 -12.69 0.93
CA GLU A 421 -37.80 -12.80 -0.15
C GLU A 421 -38.61 -11.49 -0.21
N PRO A 422 -38.64 -10.80 -1.36
CA PRO A 422 -39.51 -9.66 -1.52
C PRO A 422 -40.96 -10.15 -1.44
N ARG A 423 -41.75 -9.52 -0.55
CA ARG A 423 -43.20 -9.61 -0.64
C ARG A 423 -43.62 -9.01 -1.98
N THR A 424 -43.90 -9.86 -2.96
CA THR A 424 -44.70 -9.50 -4.11
C THR A 424 -46.06 -9.04 -3.59
N GLY A 425 -46.27 -7.73 -3.56
CA GLY A 425 -47.59 -7.15 -3.68
C GLY A 425 -47.95 -7.15 -5.15
N GLU A 426 -49.05 -7.81 -5.48
CA GLU A 426 -49.81 -7.60 -6.70
C GLU A 426 -50.01 -6.11 -6.93
N ASP A 427 -49.67 -5.63 -8.12
CA ASP A 427 -50.59 -4.81 -8.91
C ASP A 427 -50.09 -4.78 -10.37
N THR A 428 -51.07 -4.92 -11.25
CA THR A 428 -51.09 -4.98 -12.72
C THR A 428 -50.07 -4.14 -13.48
#